data_AF-A0A0L0F864-F1
#
_entry.id   AF-A0A0L0F864-F1
#
_cell.length_a   1.000
_cell.length_b   1.000
_cell.length_c   1.000
_cell.angle_alpha   90.00
_cell.angle_beta   90.00
_cell.angle_gamma   90.00
#
_symmetry.space_group_name_H-M   'P 1'
#
loop_
_entity.id
_entity.type
_entity.pdbx_description
1 polymer ?
#
loop_
_entity_poly.entity_id
_entity_poly.type
_entity_poly.pdbx_seq_one_letter_code
_entity_poly.pdbx_strand_id
1 'polypeptide(L)'
;MTDAGVGTATKLDVMCEDGTVQVSTGGTEMGQGLYTKVAQAVASKLPLKVSDVIVTDSETSRVPNSAMTGGSASSECCVASALNACDTLLDNLAPYLKDNTVPWTDAVAAANAAGVNMSVTEFMQKPALPAPQMFNYYVYCAGVCEVELDVLTGETEIRRVDIA
;
A
#
# COMPACT_ATOMS: atom_id res chain seq x y z
N MET A 1 -3.26 20.69 18.13
CA MET A 1 -3.95 19.62 17.37
C MET A 1 -2.88 18.55 17.17
N THR A 2 -2.89 17.49 17.97
CA THR A 2 -2.00 16.35 17.76
C THR A 2 -2.44 15.69 16.46
N ASP A 3 -1.57 15.58 15.47
CA ASP A 3 -1.82 14.77 14.28
C ASP A 3 -2.17 13.37 14.78
N ALA A 4 -3.45 13.00 14.68
CA ALA A 4 -3.92 11.68 15.11
C ALA A 4 -3.27 10.56 14.26
N GLY A 5 -2.47 10.91 13.26
CA GLY A 5 -1.78 10.01 12.37
C GLY A 5 -2.71 9.54 11.27
N VAL A 6 -2.15 9.37 10.08
CA VAL A 6 -2.86 8.76 8.95
C VAL A 6 -3.20 7.31 9.34
N GLY A 7 -4.49 7.00 9.38
CA GLY A 7 -5.01 5.65 9.60
C GLY A 7 -5.81 5.19 8.39
N THR A 8 -5.64 3.95 7.95
CA THR A 8 -6.37 3.41 6.80
C THR A 8 -6.57 1.90 6.93
N ALA A 9 -7.69 1.42 6.40
CA ALA A 9 -7.94 0.00 6.25
C ALA A 9 -7.58 -0.47 4.83
N THR A 10 -7.26 -1.75 4.72
CA THR A 10 -7.18 -2.46 3.45
C THR A 10 -7.94 -3.77 3.57
N LYS A 11 -8.77 -4.05 2.57
CA LYS A 11 -9.48 -5.30 2.38
C LYS A 11 -8.78 -6.13 1.30
N LEU A 12 -8.53 -7.40 1.60
CA LEU A 12 -8.05 -8.42 0.67
C LEU A 12 -9.12 -9.50 0.49
N ASP A 13 -9.45 -9.78 -0.77
CA ASP A 13 -10.37 -10.84 -1.16
C ASP A 13 -9.65 -11.80 -2.13
N VAL A 14 -9.53 -13.07 -1.75
CA VAL A 14 -9.02 -14.11 -2.67
C VAL A 14 -10.17 -14.64 -3.54
N MET A 15 -9.99 -14.60 -4.85
CA MET A 15 -10.94 -15.17 -5.80
C MET A 15 -10.79 -16.69 -5.86
N CYS A 16 -11.82 -17.42 -5.44
CA CYS A 16 -11.74 -18.88 -5.34
C CYS A 16 -11.56 -19.60 -6.68
N GLU A 17 -11.92 -18.96 -7.79
CA GLU A 17 -11.92 -19.56 -9.13
C GLU A 17 -10.52 -19.69 -9.72
N ASP A 18 -9.66 -18.69 -9.52
CA ASP A 18 -8.34 -18.60 -10.15
C ASP A 18 -7.21 -18.24 -9.16
N GLY A 19 -7.53 -17.98 -7.89
CA GLY A 19 -6.57 -17.61 -6.86
C GLY A 19 -6.06 -16.17 -6.97
N THR A 20 -6.60 -15.34 -7.88
CA THR A 20 -6.24 -13.92 -7.93
C THR A 20 -6.68 -13.21 -6.66
N VAL A 21 -6.00 -12.10 -6.33
CA VAL A 21 -6.27 -11.34 -5.11
C VAL A 21 -6.74 -9.95 -5.47
N GLN A 22 -7.97 -9.63 -5.06
CA GLN A 22 -8.49 -8.28 -5.14
C GLN A 22 -8.14 -7.50 -3.87
N VAL A 23 -7.66 -6.28 -4.03
CA VAL A 23 -7.27 -5.41 -2.93
C VAL A 23 -8.04 -4.11 -3.03
N SER A 24 -8.75 -3.74 -1.97
CA SER A 24 -9.37 -2.42 -1.83
C SER A 24 -8.72 -1.70 -0.66
N THR A 25 -8.15 -0.53 -0.90
CA THR A 25 -7.48 0.28 0.12
C THR A 25 -8.10 1.67 0.21
N GLY A 26 -7.96 2.33 1.35
CA GLY A 26 -8.50 3.68 1.55
C GLY A 26 -7.78 4.77 0.75
N GLY A 27 -6.54 4.52 0.34
CA GLY A 27 -5.75 5.48 -0.43
C GLY A 27 -6.28 5.75 -1.84
N THR A 28 -6.16 6.99 -2.29
CA THR A 28 -6.56 7.44 -3.63
C THR A 28 -5.33 7.53 -4.53
N GLU A 29 -5.36 6.85 -5.67
CA GLU A 29 -4.36 7.00 -6.71
C GLU A 29 -4.53 8.35 -7.43
N MET A 30 -3.44 9.11 -7.54
CA MET A 30 -3.39 10.43 -8.18
C MET A 30 -2.07 10.65 -8.96
N GLY A 31 -1.38 9.56 -9.32
CA GLY A 31 -0.14 9.57 -10.12
C GLY A 31 1.13 9.24 -9.32
N GLN A 32 1.02 9.07 -8.00
CA GLN A 32 2.12 8.72 -7.11
C GLN A 32 2.46 7.21 -7.11
N GLY A 33 1.65 6.39 -7.78
CA GLY A 33 1.84 4.94 -7.87
C GLY A 33 1.54 4.22 -6.55
N LEU A 34 0.51 4.67 -5.82
CA LEU A 34 0.05 4.04 -4.59
C LEU A 34 -0.45 2.62 -4.86
N TYR A 35 -1.27 2.42 -5.90
CA TYR A 35 -1.81 1.09 -6.24
C TYR A 35 -0.71 0.14 -6.68
N THR A 36 0.28 0.62 -7.44
CA THR A 36 1.45 -0.17 -7.83
C THR A 36 2.23 -0.66 -6.60
N LYS A 37 2.48 0.22 -5.63
CA LYS A 37 3.20 -0.13 -4.39
C LYS A 37 2.43 -1.17 -3.57
N VAL A 38 1.11 -1.02 -3.45
CA VAL A 38 0.25 -1.99 -2.74
C VAL A 38 0.28 -3.35 -3.44
N ALA A 39 0.14 -3.39 -4.77
CA ALA A 39 0.19 -4.63 -5.53
C ALA A 39 1.55 -5.36 -5.37
N GLN A 40 2.65 -4.61 -5.44
CA GLN A 40 4.00 -5.13 -5.20
C GLN A 40 4.17 -5.70 -3.79
N ALA A 41 3.66 -4.99 -2.77
CA ALA A 41 3.72 -5.44 -1.38
C ALA A 41 2.94 -6.73 -1.15
N VAL A 42 1.70 -6.82 -1.65
CA VAL A 42 0.89 -8.04 -1.56
C VAL A 42 1.55 -9.21 -2.29
N ALA A 43 2.02 -8.99 -3.53
CA ALA A 43 2.73 -10.02 -4.30
C ALA A 43 4.07 -10.45 -3.68
N SER A 44 4.68 -9.62 -2.82
CA SER A 44 5.89 -10.01 -2.08
C SER A 44 5.61 -10.91 -0.87
N LYS A 45 4.38 -10.91 -0.34
CA LYS A 45 3.96 -11.72 0.80
C LYS A 45 3.27 -13.01 0.39
N LEU A 46 2.48 -12.95 -0.68
CA LEU A 46 1.76 -14.09 -1.22
C LEU A 46 2.54 -14.74 -2.37
N PRO A 47 2.39 -16.04 -2.64
CA PRO A 47 3.06 -16.73 -3.74
C PRO A 47 2.43 -16.38 -5.10
N LEU A 48 2.36 -15.09 -5.43
CA LEU A 48 1.68 -14.51 -6.57
C LEU A 48 2.60 -13.58 -7.36
N LYS A 49 2.31 -13.37 -8.64
CA LYS A 49 2.94 -12.28 -9.41
C LYS A 49 2.14 -10.99 -9.18
N VAL A 50 2.78 -9.85 -9.41
CA VAL A 50 2.09 -8.54 -9.36
C VAL A 50 0.88 -8.49 -10.30
N SER A 51 0.92 -9.20 -11.44
CA SER A 51 -0.20 -9.32 -12.39
C SER A 51 -1.43 -10.01 -11.82
N ASP A 52 -1.26 -10.80 -10.75
CA ASP A 52 -2.32 -11.60 -10.14
C ASP A 52 -2.98 -10.85 -8.95
N VAL A 53 -2.50 -9.63 -8.67
CA VAL A 53 -3.02 -8.74 -7.62
C VAL A 53 -3.72 -7.55 -8.27
N ILE A 54 -5.04 -7.49 -8.09
CA ILE A 54 -5.91 -6.48 -8.69
C ILE A 54 -6.29 -5.46 -7.63
N VAL A 55 -5.67 -4.29 -7.66
CA VAL A 55 -6.03 -3.18 -6.77
C VAL A 55 -7.19 -2.40 -7.39
N THR A 56 -8.32 -2.31 -6.68
CA THR A 56 -9.50 -1.55 -7.11
C THR A 56 -9.44 -0.11 -6.60
N ASP A 57 -10.28 0.74 -7.19
CA ASP A 57 -10.47 2.10 -6.73
C ASP A 57 -10.89 2.17 -5.25
N SER A 58 -10.56 3.31 -4.64
CA SER A 58 -10.95 3.67 -3.27
C SER A 58 -12.48 3.82 -3.19
N GLU A 59 -13.13 2.92 -2.45
CA GLU A 59 -14.57 2.90 -2.25
C GLU A 59 -14.91 2.84 -0.75
N THR A 60 -15.67 3.82 -0.26
CA THR A 60 -16.05 3.90 1.17
C THR A 60 -17.01 2.81 1.61
N SER A 61 -17.73 2.17 0.68
CA SER A 61 -18.56 1.00 0.93
C SER A 61 -17.74 -0.25 1.25
N ARG A 62 -16.52 -0.35 0.72
CA ARG A 62 -15.59 -1.46 0.96
C ARG A 62 -14.67 -1.18 2.14
N VAL A 63 -14.16 0.06 2.21
CA VAL A 63 -13.15 0.48 3.18
C VAL A 63 -13.57 1.81 3.82
N PRO A 64 -14.48 1.77 4.81
CA PRO A 64 -14.93 2.98 5.50
C PRO A 64 -13.84 3.55 6.42
N ASN A 65 -14.03 4.79 6.87
CA ASN A 65 -13.23 5.46 7.91
C ASN A 65 -11.72 5.57 7.64
N SER A 66 -11.32 5.60 6.36
CA SER A 66 -9.94 5.89 5.99
C SER A 66 -9.63 7.39 6.05
N ALA A 67 -8.42 7.73 6.47
CA ALA A 67 -7.92 9.10 6.43
C ALA A 67 -7.71 9.58 4.98
N MET A 68 -7.52 10.90 4.82
CA MET A 68 -7.22 11.50 3.52
C MET A 68 -5.91 10.97 2.92
N THR A 69 -5.82 10.99 1.59
CA THR A 69 -4.54 10.78 0.91
C THR A 69 -3.70 12.06 0.99
N GLY A 70 -2.58 12.04 1.70
CA GLY A 70 -1.75 13.21 1.96
C GLY A 70 -0.64 12.96 2.99
N GLY A 71 0.03 14.05 3.39
CA GLY A 71 1.08 14.04 4.43
C GLY A 71 2.32 13.22 4.09
N SER A 72 2.51 12.85 2.82
CA SER A 72 3.58 11.96 2.34
C SER A 72 3.60 10.57 3.02
N ALA A 73 2.50 10.16 3.67
CA ALA A 73 2.45 8.92 4.47
C ALA A 73 1.45 7.88 3.92
N SER A 74 0.56 8.26 2.99
CA SER A 74 -0.55 7.40 2.57
C SER A 74 -0.10 6.09 1.94
N SER A 75 0.90 6.09 1.05
CA SER A 75 1.40 4.84 0.46
C SER A 75 1.95 3.89 1.52
N GLU A 76 2.65 4.40 2.53
CA GLU A 76 3.19 3.58 3.61
C GLU A 76 2.06 2.95 4.44
N CYS A 77 1.03 3.73 4.76
CA CYS A 77 -0.11 3.26 5.54
C CYS A 77 -0.95 2.21 4.78
N CYS A 78 -1.16 2.43 3.48
CA CYS A 78 -1.88 1.49 2.62
C CYS A 78 -1.09 0.18 2.45
N VAL A 79 0.23 0.26 2.22
CA VAL A 79 1.09 -0.91 2.14
C VAL A 79 1.11 -1.67 3.46
N ALA A 80 1.29 -0.99 4.59
CA ALA A 80 1.32 -1.64 5.90
C ALA A 80 0.00 -2.33 6.24
N SER A 81 -1.15 -1.69 5.99
CA SER A 81 -2.46 -2.35 6.19
C SER A 81 -2.66 -3.55 5.25
N ALA A 82 -2.21 -3.46 3.99
CA ALA A 82 -2.26 -4.59 3.06
C ALA A 82 -1.39 -5.77 3.51
N LEU A 83 -0.18 -5.50 4.03
CA LEU A 83 0.70 -6.52 4.57
C LEU A 83 0.09 -7.19 5.81
N ASN A 84 -0.53 -6.41 6.71
CA ASN A 84 -1.24 -6.97 7.86
C ASN A 84 -2.38 -7.89 7.41
N ALA A 85 -3.17 -7.48 6.40
CA ALA A 85 -4.23 -8.33 5.84
C ALA A 85 -3.68 -9.58 5.14
N CYS A 86 -2.49 -9.52 4.53
CA CYS A 86 -1.81 -10.71 4.03
C CYS A 86 -1.42 -11.66 5.16
N ASP A 87 -0.91 -11.14 6.28
CA ASP A 87 -0.51 -11.97 7.42
C ASP A 87 -1.74 -12.70 8.01
N THR A 88 -2.85 -11.99 8.27
CA THR A 88 -4.11 -12.62 8.71
C THR A 88 -4.65 -13.64 7.69
N LEU A 89 -4.54 -13.36 6.39
CA LEU A 89 -4.95 -14.30 5.34
C LEU A 89 -4.08 -15.56 5.33
N LEU A 90 -2.75 -15.41 5.48
CA LEU A 90 -1.81 -16.52 5.54
C LEU A 90 -2.06 -17.38 6.78
N ASP A 91 -2.41 -16.78 7.92
CA ASP A 91 -2.79 -17.52 9.13
C ASP A 91 -4.05 -18.37 8.89
N ASN A 92 -5.06 -17.83 8.21
CA ASN A 92 -6.26 -18.58 7.83
C ASN A 92 -5.94 -19.74 6.87
N LEU A 93 -4.98 -19.54 5.97
CA LEU A 93 -4.59 -20.51 4.94
C LEU A 93 -3.48 -21.47 5.37
N ALA A 94 -2.86 -21.27 6.53
CA ALA A 94 -1.72 -22.05 7.02
C ALA A 94 -1.94 -23.59 6.94
N PRO A 95 -3.13 -24.14 7.28
CA PRO A 95 -3.37 -25.58 7.16
C PRO A 95 -3.34 -26.12 5.71
N TYR A 96 -3.52 -25.26 4.71
CA TYR A 96 -3.66 -25.63 3.30
C TYR A 96 -2.40 -25.37 2.48
N LEU A 97 -1.55 -24.43 2.93
CA LEU A 97 -0.32 -24.05 2.22
C LEU A 97 0.79 -25.11 2.30
N LYS A 98 0.78 -25.98 3.33
CA LYS A 98 1.72 -27.11 3.52
C LYS A 98 3.18 -26.74 3.17
N ASP A 99 3.73 -25.71 3.80
CA ASP A 99 5.10 -25.21 3.56
C ASP A 99 5.41 -24.85 2.09
N ASN A 100 4.42 -24.30 1.37
CA ASN A 100 4.50 -23.93 -0.05
C ASN A 100 4.79 -25.11 -0.99
N THR A 101 4.49 -26.34 -0.57
CA THR A 101 4.64 -27.54 -1.41
C THR A 101 3.48 -27.73 -2.38
N VAL A 102 2.41 -26.98 -2.18
CA VAL A 102 1.17 -27.04 -2.97
C VAL A 102 1.03 -25.75 -3.78
N PRO A 103 0.60 -25.81 -5.06
CA PRO A 103 0.28 -24.62 -5.83
C PRO A 103 -0.75 -23.76 -5.10
N TRP A 104 -0.60 -22.42 -5.18
CA TRP A 104 -1.50 -21.47 -4.52
C TRP A 104 -2.97 -21.73 -4.84
N THR A 105 -3.31 -21.98 -6.10
CA THR A 105 -4.66 -22.27 -6.57
C THR A 105 -5.26 -23.50 -5.89
N ASP A 106 -4.45 -24.53 -5.66
CA ASP A 106 -4.91 -25.77 -5.04
C ASP A 106 -5.15 -25.56 -3.53
N ALA A 107 -4.31 -24.75 -2.87
CA ALA A 107 -4.50 -24.36 -1.48
C ALA A 107 -5.78 -23.52 -1.29
N VAL A 108 -6.02 -22.55 -2.19
CA VAL A 108 -7.24 -21.74 -2.21
C VAL A 108 -8.48 -22.59 -2.46
N ALA A 109 -8.44 -23.51 -3.43
CA ALA A 109 -9.56 -24.41 -3.72
C ALA A 109 -9.88 -25.31 -2.52
N ALA A 110 -8.85 -25.85 -1.84
CA ALA A 110 -9.03 -26.66 -0.64
C ALA A 110 -9.60 -25.85 0.54
N ALA A 111 -9.12 -24.63 0.75
CA ALA A 111 -9.62 -23.72 1.77
C ALA A 111 -11.09 -23.33 1.52
N ASN A 112 -11.46 -23.02 0.28
CA ASN A 112 -12.83 -22.73 -0.12
C ASN A 112 -13.75 -23.93 0.12
N ALA A 113 -13.34 -25.14 -0.28
CA ALA A 113 -14.10 -26.37 -0.05
C ALA A 113 -14.32 -26.67 1.44
N ALA A 114 -13.39 -26.21 2.29
CA ALA A 114 -13.48 -26.32 3.75
C ALA A 114 -14.23 -25.16 4.43
N GLY A 115 -14.73 -24.18 3.67
CA GLY A 115 -15.48 -23.05 4.19
C GLY A 115 -14.62 -22.02 4.95
N VAL A 116 -13.33 -21.92 4.63
CA VAL A 116 -12.42 -20.96 5.27
C VAL A 116 -12.66 -19.55 4.73
N ASN A 117 -12.64 -18.56 5.62
CA ASN A 117 -12.75 -17.16 5.24
C ASN A 117 -11.46 -16.67 4.55
N MET A 118 -11.57 -16.30 3.27
CA MET A 118 -10.50 -15.71 2.47
C MET A 118 -10.77 -14.24 2.09
N SER A 119 -11.68 -13.59 2.82
CA SER A 119 -11.95 -12.15 2.78
C SER A 119 -11.51 -11.55 4.12
N VAL A 120 -10.44 -10.77 4.10
CA VAL A 120 -9.82 -10.19 5.28
C VAL A 120 -9.80 -8.67 5.18
N THR A 121 -10.02 -7.98 6.29
CA THR A 121 -9.89 -6.51 6.35
C THR A 121 -9.09 -6.15 7.57
N GLU A 122 -7.97 -5.46 7.37
CA GLU A 122 -7.09 -5.01 8.45
C GLU A 122 -6.90 -3.51 8.42
N PHE A 123 -6.71 -2.93 9.61
CA PHE A 123 -6.49 -1.51 9.79
C PHE A 123 -5.05 -1.24 10.22
N MET A 124 -4.45 -0.21 9.65
CA MET A 124 -3.18 0.33 10.12
C MET A 124 -3.42 1.72 10.68
N GLN A 125 -3.01 1.91 11.93
CA GLN A 125 -2.91 3.22 12.56
C GLN A 125 -1.44 3.57 12.71
N LYS A 126 -1.05 4.77 12.26
CA LYS A 126 0.27 5.30 12.55
C LYS A 126 0.49 5.34 14.08
N PRO A 127 1.63 4.83 14.61
CA PRO A 127 1.91 4.90 16.03
C PRO A 127 1.88 6.35 16.55
N ALA A 128 1.33 6.51 17.75
CA ALA A 128 1.37 7.78 18.47
C ALA A 128 2.81 8.10 18.88
N LEU A 129 3.19 9.38 18.75
CA LEU A 129 4.53 9.85 19.11
C LEU A 129 4.51 10.54 20.48
N PRO A 130 5.56 10.36 21.30
CA PRO A 130 5.67 11.07 22.57
C PRO A 130 5.94 12.56 22.33
N ALA A 131 5.29 13.44 23.08
CA ALA A 131 5.58 14.88 23.01
C ALA A 131 7.05 15.15 23.45
N PRO A 132 7.80 16.04 22.76
CA PRO A 132 7.38 16.96 21.69
C PRO A 132 7.60 16.44 20.25
N GLN A 133 7.84 15.14 20.06
CA GLN A 133 8.14 14.56 18.75
C GLN A 133 6.90 14.61 17.83
N MET A 134 7.08 15.19 16.63
CA MET A 134 6.00 15.33 15.64
C MET A 134 6.11 14.35 14.46
N PHE A 135 7.31 13.90 14.10
CA PHE A 135 7.55 13.06 12.91
C PHE A 135 8.15 11.70 13.26
N ASN A 136 7.75 10.65 12.51
CA ASN A 136 8.27 9.29 12.68
C ASN A 136 9.71 9.16 12.14
N TYR A 137 9.98 9.85 11.04
CA TYR A 137 11.28 9.88 10.38
C TYR A 137 11.41 11.20 9.60
N TYR A 138 12.61 11.47 9.09
CA TYR A 138 12.92 12.62 8.26
C TYR A 138 13.49 12.15 6.93
N VAL A 139 13.08 12.78 5.85
CA VAL A 139 13.68 12.60 4.52
C VAL A 139 14.67 13.75 4.32
N TYR A 140 15.91 13.42 3.98
CA TYR A 140 16.96 14.39 3.68
C TYR A 140 17.21 14.44 2.17
N CYS A 141 17.53 15.62 1.66
CA CYS A 141 17.79 15.87 0.26
C CYS A 141 18.75 17.06 0.12
N ALA A 142 19.60 17.03 -0.90
CA ALA A 142 20.36 18.18 -1.38
C ALA A 142 20.03 18.43 -2.85
N GLY A 143 19.83 19.70 -3.22
CA GLY A 143 19.56 20.11 -4.60
C GLY A 143 20.45 21.26 -5.04
N VAL A 144 20.99 21.19 -6.25
CA VAL A 144 21.74 22.27 -6.91
C VAL A 144 21.03 22.61 -8.22
N CYS A 145 20.83 23.91 -8.48
CA CYS A 145 20.19 24.41 -9.69
C CYS A 145 21.06 25.52 -10.32
N GLU A 146 21.36 25.38 -11.60
CA GLU A 146 22.01 26.40 -12.42
C GLU A 146 20.96 27.09 -13.30
N VAL A 147 20.90 28.43 -13.24
CA VAL A 147 19.90 29.24 -13.96
C VAL A 147 20.61 30.38 -14.69
N GLU A 148 20.26 30.59 -15.96
CA GLU A 148 20.66 31.74 -16.76
C GLU A 148 19.54 32.79 -16.73
N LEU A 149 19.88 34.06 -16.53
CA LEU A 149 18.94 35.20 -16.48
C LEU A 149 19.32 36.20 -17.57
N ASP A 150 18.39 36.47 -18.49
CA ASP A 150 18.49 37.63 -19.37
C ASP A 150 18.16 38.89 -18.56
N VAL A 151 19.19 39.70 -18.32
CA VAL A 151 19.10 40.92 -17.50
C VAL A 151 18.32 42.06 -18.17
N LEU A 152 18.07 41.99 -19.49
CA LEU A 152 17.33 43.01 -20.23
C LEU A 152 15.84 42.72 -20.29
N THR A 153 15.46 41.43 -20.36
CA THR A 153 14.06 40.99 -20.51
C THR A 153 13.47 40.42 -19.23
N GLY A 154 14.31 39.94 -18.31
CA GLY A 154 13.90 39.21 -17.11
C GLY A 154 13.59 37.74 -17.38
N GLU A 155 13.80 37.24 -18.59
CA GLU A 155 13.63 35.82 -18.93
C GLU A 155 14.66 34.95 -18.19
N THR A 156 14.24 33.78 -17.71
CA THR A 156 15.13 32.83 -17.05
C THR A 156 15.06 31.46 -17.72
N GLU A 157 16.20 30.80 -17.80
CA GLU A 157 16.32 29.43 -18.28
C GLU A 157 17.03 28.57 -17.23
N ILE A 158 16.42 27.45 -16.86
CA ILE A 158 17.06 26.45 -16.00
C ILE A 158 18.03 25.65 -16.87
N ARG A 159 19.34 25.79 -16.61
CA ARG A 159 20.41 25.14 -17.37
C ARG A 159 20.67 23.72 -16.89
N ARG A 160 20.61 23.51 -15.57
CA ARG A 160 20.90 22.21 -14.95
C ARG A 160 20.26 22.11 -13.56
N VAL A 161 19.79 20.92 -13.21
CA VAL A 161 19.33 20.55 -11.86
C VAL A 161 19.93 19.21 -11.46
N ASP A 162 20.58 19.16 -10.30
CA ASP A 162 21.07 17.94 -9.66
C ASP A 162 20.38 17.75 -8.31
N ILE A 163 19.86 16.54 -8.02
CA ILE A 163 19.16 16.19 -6.77
C ILE A 163 19.79 14.92 -6.20
N ALA A 164 20.10 14.91 -4.91
CA ALA A 164 20.68 13.78 -4.17
C ALA A 164 19.96 13.53 -2.85
#